data_AF-A0A645I6Y0-F1
#
_entry.id   AF-A0A645I6Y0-F1
#
_cell.length_a   1.000
_cell.length_b   1.000
_cell.length_c   1.000
_cell.angle_alpha   90.00
_cell.angle_beta   90.00
_cell.angle_gamma   90.00
#
_symmetry.space_group_name_H-M   'P 1'
#
loop_
_entity.id
_entity.type
_entity.pdbx_description
1 polymer ?
#
loop_
_entity_poly.entity_id
_entity_poly.type
_entity_poly.pdbx_seq_one_letter_code
_entity_poly.pdbx_strand_id
1 'polypeptide(L)'
;MTRLLILGNNKALQKVINLSQCFNEEDIYVGLGNIFLRQQLYAEAVQFYIQFLDRVKEDDQRVVNIVFAIGLCWYKLRDYENASNVFIQAYELGYNQNDIYEFLRWSMDKVSNGMKRKIEDIIATISK
;
A
#
# COMPACT_ATOMS: atom_id res chain seq x y z
N MET A 1 -4.33 26.19 -8.72
CA MET A 1 -5.74 25.83 -9.02
C MET A 1 -5.89 24.36 -9.46
N THR A 2 -5.14 23.42 -8.88
CA THR A 2 -5.16 22.00 -9.33
C THR A 2 -5.40 20.98 -8.22
N ARG A 3 -5.41 21.38 -6.93
CA ARG A 3 -5.64 20.44 -5.81
C ARG A 3 -7.10 20.27 -5.41
N LEU A 4 -8.01 21.07 -5.98
CA LEU A 4 -9.43 21.16 -5.59
C LEU A 4 -10.40 20.43 -6.54
N LEU A 5 -9.93 19.91 -7.67
CA LEU A 5 -10.81 19.35 -8.70
C LEU A 5 -11.11 17.84 -8.54
N ILE A 6 -10.46 17.14 -7.61
CA ILE A 6 -10.64 15.69 -7.38
C ILE A 6 -11.41 15.40 -6.07
N LEU A 7 -12.37 16.25 -5.71
CA LEU A 7 -13.12 16.12 -4.44
C LEU A 7 -14.63 16.05 -4.67
N GLY A 8 -15.02 15.35 -5.73
CA GLY A 8 -16.42 14.99 -6.00
C GLY A 8 -16.92 13.86 -5.10
N ASN A 9 -16.96 14.04 -3.77
CA ASN A 9 -17.93 13.35 -2.91
C ASN A 9 -17.94 13.94 -1.48
N ASN A 10 -19.03 14.63 -1.14
CA ASN A 10 -19.22 15.43 0.08
C ASN A 10 -18.97 14.70 1.42
N LYS A 11 -19.01 13.36 1.48
CA LYS A 11 -18.71 12.59 2.70
C LYS A 11 -17.21 12.43 2.98
N ALA A 12 -16.40 12.25 1.93
CA ALA A 12 -14.95 12.12 2.08
C ALA A 12 -14.35 13.45 2.52
N LEU A 13 -14.80 14.55 1.92
CA LEU A 13 -14.39 15.92 2.28
C LEU A 13 -14.67 16.26 3.74
N GLN A 14 -15.88 16.00 4.25
CA GLN A 14 -16.19 16.23 5.66
C GLN A 14 -15.32 15.37 6.59
N LYS A 15 -14.98 14.14 6.17
CA LYS A 15 -14.10 13.27 6.94
C LYS A 15 -12.65 13.77 6.95
N VAL A 16 -12.15 14.30 5.84
CA VAL A 16 -10.83 14.95 5.74
C VAL A 16 -10.77 16.18 6.64
N ILE A 17 -11.81 17.03 6.62
CA ILE A 17 -11.90 18.23 7.44
C ILE A 17 -11.91 17.88 8.94
N ASN A 18 -12.69 16.88 9.35
CA ASN A 18 -12.70 16.42 10.75
C ASN A 18 -11.38 15.79 11.19
N LEU A 19 -10.66 15.12 10.29
CA LEU A 19 -9.33 14.54 10.57
C LEU A 19 -8.23 15.60 10.61
N SER A 20 -8.35 16.69 9.84
CA SER A 20 -7.32 17.75 9.80
C SER A 20 -7.20 18.55 11.09
N GLN A 21 -8.16 18.46 11.99
CA GLN A 21 -8.22 19.30 13.20
C GLN A 21 -7.39 18.77 14.38
N CYS A 22 -6.77 17.57 14.30
CA CYS A 22 -6.09 16.96 15.45
C CYS A 22 -4.79 16.17 15.15
N PHE A 23 -4.19 16.23 13.95
CA PHE A 23 -3.09 15.32 13.59
C PHE A 23 -1.87 15.98 12.94
N ASN A 24 -0.71 15.34 13.07
CA ASN A 24 0.50 15.63 12.30
C ASN A 24 0.24 15.43 10.80
N GLU A 25 0.88 16.20 9.92
CA GLU A 25 0.59 16.21 8.47
C GLU A 25 0.68 14.80 7.83
N GLU A 26 1.64 14.00 8.29
CA GLU A 26 1.87 12.61 7.85
C GLU A 26 0.70 11.67 8.15
N ASP A 27 0.11 11.77 9.35
CA ASP A 27 -1.01 10.92 9.79
C ASP A 27 -2.26 11.17 8.95
N ILE A 28 -2.41 12.40 8.43
CA ILE A 28 -3.50 12.74 7.51
C ILE A 28 -3.37 11.91 6.23
N TYR A 29 -2.18 11.80 5.65
CA TYR A 29 -1.96 11.03 4.42
C TYR A 29 -2.25 9.53 4.62
N VAL A 30 -1.80 8.94 5.72
CA VAL A 30 -2.12 7.54 6.07
C VAL A 30 -3.63 7.37 6.27
N GLY A 31 -4.26 8.28 7.02
CA GLY A 31 -5.70 8.27 7.28
C GLY A 31 -6.52 8.34 5.99
N LEU A 32 -6.12 9.19 5.06
CA LEU A 32 -6.74 9.31 3.74
C LEU A 32 -6.54 8.05 2.91
N GLY A 33 -5.31 7.55 2.78
CA GLY A 33 -5.03 6.30 2.07
C GLY A 33 -5.93 5.16 2.56
N ASN A 34 -6.05 5.00 3.88
CA ASN A 34 -6.93 3.99 4.50
C ASN A 34 -8.42 4.21 4.21
N ILE A 35 -8.88 5.46 4.13
CA ILE A 35 -10.27 5.80 3.77
C ILE A 35 -10.56 5.43 2.32
N PHE A 36 -9.66 5.77 1.40
CA PHE A 36 -9.80 5.48 -0.03
C PHE A 36 -9.70 3.97 -0.29
N LEU A 37 -8.79 3.26 0.40
CA LEU A 37 -8.69 1.80 0.37
C LEU A 37 -10.02 1.13 0.75
N ARG A 38 -10.66 1.56 1.85
CA ARG A 38 -11.98 1.04 2.29
C ARG A 38 -13.12 1.37 1.32
N GLN A 39 -13.00 2.48 0.58
CA GLN A 39 -13.94 2.85 -0.49
C GLN A 39 -13.64 2.16 -1.81
N GLN A 40 -12.65 1.26 -1.87
CA GLN A 40 -12.21 0.56 -3.08
C GLN A 40 -11.65 1.51 -4.16
N LEU A 41 -11.25 2.71 -3.77
CA LEU A 41 -10.57 3.70 -4.60
C LEU A 41 -9.06 3.50 -4.48
N TYR A 42 -8.57 2.41 -5.09
CA TYR A 42 -7.22 1.90 -4.86
C TYR A 42 -6.12 2.79 -5.44
N ALA A 43 -6.33 3.39 -6.61
CA ALA A 43 -5.34 4.25 -7.24
C ALA A 43 -5.12 5.54 -6.42
N GLU A 44 -6.20 6.13 -5.93
CA GLU A 44 -6.19 7.29 -5.05
C GLU A 44 -5.57 6.95 -3.69
N ALA A 45 -5.86 5.76 -3.14
CA ALA A 45 -5.24 5.29 -1.91
C ALA A 45 -3.71 5.25 -2.03
N VAL A 46 -3.19 4.70 -3.13
CA VAL A 46 -1.74 4.68 -3.43
C VAL A 46 -1.15 6.08 -3.47
N GLN A 47 -1.83 7.05 -4.09
CA GLN A 47 -1.33 8.43 -4.15
C GLN A 47 -1.14 9.02 -2.74
N PHE A 48 -2.09 8.81 -1.83
CA PHE A 48 -1.95 9.29 -0.46
C PHE A 48 -0.85 8.55 0.32
N TYR A 49 -0.70 7.25 0.13
CA TYR A 49 0.39 6.51 0.74
C TYR A 49 1.77 6.95 0.25
N ILE A 50 1.93 7.27 -1.03
CA ILE A 50 3.17 7.84 -1.56
C ILE A 50 3.46 9.21 -0.93
N GLN A 51 2.44 10.07 -0.79
CA GLN A 51 2.63 11.37 -0.12
C GLN A 51 3.07 11.23 1.34
N PHE A 52 2.64 10.17 2.03
CA PHE A 52 3.17 9.83 3.36
C PHE A 52 4.65 9.44 3.28
N LEU A 53 5.00 8.50 2.40
CA LEU A 53 6.38 8.02 2.25
C LEU A 53 7.37 9.14 1.87
N ASP A 54 6.95 10.11 1.06
CA ASP A 54 7.77 11.27 0.67
C ASP A 54 8.12 12.22 1.84
N ARG A 55 7.43 12.10 2.98
CA ARG A 55 7.53 13.04 4.12
C ARG A 55 8.14 12.42 5.38
N VAL A 56 8.13 11.11 5.48
CA VAL A 56 8.71 10.40 6.62
C VAL A 56 10.12 9.92 6.31
N LYS A 57 10.87 9.61 7.37
CA LYS A 57 12.14 8.92 7.24
C LYS A 57 11.90 7.45 6.95
N GLU A 58 12.86 6.80 6.29
CA GLU A 58 12.80 5.38 5.95
C GLU A 58 12.70 4.46 7.19
N ASP A 59 13.20 4.90 8.35
CA ASP A 59 13.16 4.17 9.62
C ASP A 59 11.84 4.34 10.39
N ASP A 60 10.89 5.10 9.85
CA ASP A 60 9.57 5.25 10.47
C ASP A 60 8.84 3.90 10.48
N GLN A 61 8.43 3.47 11.67
CA GLN A 61 7.81 2.16 11.90
C GLN A 61 6.53 1.94 11.08
N ARG A 62 5.87 3.02 10.63
CA ARG A 62 4.66 2.95 9.80
C ARG A 62 4.98 2.58 8.35
N VAL A 63 6.19 2.86 7.85
CA VAL A 63 6.59 2.65 6.45
C VAL A 63 6.29 1.22 6.01
N VAL A 64 6.69 0.23 6.81
CA VAL A 64 6.50 -1.20 6.50
C VAL A 64 5.02 -1.52 6.22
N ASN A 65 4.11 -1.04 7.08
CA ASN A 65 2.67 -1.25 6.92
C ASN A 65 2.08 -0.49 5.73
N ILE A 66 2.62 0.70 5.42
CA ILE A 66 2.16 1.51 4.30
C ILE A 66 2.60 0.91 2.97
N VAL A 67 3.83 0.41 2.87
CA VAL A 67 4.32 -0.31 1.68
C VAL A 67 3.47 -1.55 1.45
N PHE A 68 3.15 -2.32 2.49
CA PHE A 68 2.21 -3.44 2.37
C PHE A 68 0.81 -3.00 1.87
N ALA A 69 0.26 -1.91 2.41
CA ALA A 69 -1.03 -1.37 1.97
C ALA A 69 -1.02 -0.93 0.50
N ILE A 70 0.09 -0.39 -0.01
CA ILE A 70 0.28 -0.10 -1.43
C ILE A 70 0.23 -1.40 -2.25
N GLY A 71 0.90 -2.47 -1.79
CA GLY A 71 0.85 -3.79 -2.43
C GLY A 71 -0.57 -4.33 -2.52
N LEU A 72 -1.37 -4.20 -1.46
CA LEU A 72 -2.79 -4.54 -1.46
C LEU A 72 -3.59 -3.74 -2.50
N CYS A 73 -3.32 -2.44 -2.64
CA CYS A 73 -3.98 -1.60 -3.63
C CYS A 73 -3.69 -2.09 -5.05
N TRP A 74 -2.41 -2.35 -5.38
CA TRP A 74 -2.03 -2.90 -6.69
C TRP A 74 -2.65 -4.27 -6.96
N TYR A 75 -2.69 -5.13 -5.94
CA TYR A 75 -3.34 -6.43 -6.05
C TYR A 75 -4.83 -6.30 -6.38
N LYS A 76 -5.53 -5.35 -5.73
CA LYS A 76 -6.95 -5.08 -6.00
C LYS A 76 -7.19 -4.41 -7.36
N LEU A 77 -6.21 -3.66 -7.86
CA LEU A 77 -6.18 -3.16 -9.24
C LEU A 77 -5.86 -4.24 -10.28
N ARG A 78 -5.59 -5.48 -9.84
CA ARG A 78 -5.17 -6.63 -10.67
C ARG A 78 -3.84 -6.42 -11.39
N ASP A 79 -3.04 -5.48 -10.91
CA ASP A 79 -1.66 -5.32 -11.35
C ASP A 79 -0.77 -6.19 -10.48
N TYR A 80 -0.76 -7.49 -10.80
CA TYR A 80 -0.08 -8.49 -9.98
C TYR A 80 1.45 -8.35 -10.02
N GLU A 81 2.02 -7.83 -11.11
CA GLU A 81 3.46 -7.61 -11.20
C GLU A 81 3.89 -6.50 -10.23
N ASN A 82 3.20 -5.36 -10.24
CA ASN A 82 3.49 -4.28 -9.29
C ASN A 82 3.14 -4.68 -7.86
N ALA A 83 2.05 -5.42 -7.64
CA ALA A 83 1.70 -5.92 -6.32
C ALA A 83 2.80 -6.82 -5.76
N SER A 84 3.28 -7.81 -6.52
CA SER A 84 4.35 -8.71 -6.09
C SER A 84 5.64 -7.97 -5.82
N ASN A 85 6.04 -7.00 -6.66
CA ASN A 85 7.22 -6.17 -6.39
C ASN A 85 7.10 -5.43 -5.04
N VAL A 86 5.97 -4.80 -4.79
CA VAL A 86 5.75 -4.03 -3.55
C VAL A 86 5.63 -4.95 -2.33
N PHE A 87 5.02 -6.12 -2.46
CA PHE A 87 5.02 -7.11 -1.37
C PHE A 87 6.43 -7.58 -1.05
N ILE A 88 7.25 -7.90 -2.05
CA ILE A 88 8.66 -8.27 -1.83
C ILE A 88 9.40 -7.14 -1.09
N GLN A 89 9.19 -5.89 -1.49
CA GLN A 89 9.77 -4.74 -0.79
C GLN A 89 9.30 -4.66 0.68
N ALA A 90 8.01 -4.86 0.96
CA ALA A 90 7.51 -4.89 2.33
C ALA A 90 8.17 -6.01 3.16
N TYR A 91 8.35 -7.20 2.57
CA TYR A 91 9.07 -8.31 3.20
C TYR A 91 10.53 -7.94 3.52
N GLU A 92 11.24 -7.34 2.57
CA GLU A 92 12.63 -6.87 2.76
C GLU A 92 12.75 -5.80 3.85
N LEU A 93 11.72 -4.96 4.01
CA LEU A 93 11.61 -3.96 5.08
C LEU A 93 11.22 -4.57 6.44
N GLY A 94 11.01 -5.89 6.53
CA GLY A 94 10.73 -6.60 7.76
C GLY A 94 9.25 -6.90 8.02
N TYR A 95 8.37 -6.75 7.03
CA TYR A 95 6.98 -7.21 7.14
C TYR A 95 6.94 -8.74 7.22
N ASN A 96 6.47 -9.27 8.34
CA ASN A 96 6.57 -10.69 8.67
C ASN A 96 5.22 -11.37 8.94
N GLN A 97 4.10 -10.73 8.59
CA GLN A 97 2.78 -11.33 8.72
C GLN A 97 2.54 -12.37 7.61
N ASN A 98 1.74 -13.41 7.91
CA ASN A 98 1.54 -14.53 6.99
C ASN A 98 0.81 -14.17 5.69
N ASP A 99 0.01 -13.12 5.72
CA ASP A 99 -0.78 -12.64 4.59
C ASP A 99 0.09 -12.28 3.38
N ILE A 100 1.31 -11.76 3.58
CA ILE A 100 2.21 -11.44 2.47
C ILE A 100 2.52 -12.66 1.61
N TYR A 101 2.72 -13.82 2.23
CA TYR A 101 3.05 -15.05 1.51
C TYR A 101 1.84 -15.62 0.77
N GLU A 102 0.64 -15.43 1.31
CA GLU A 102 -0.60 -15.78 0.62
C GLU A 102 -0.76 -14.93 -0.65
N PHE A 103 -0.59 -13.61 -0.55
CA PHE A 103 -0.66 -12.72 -1.70
C PHE A 103 0.40 -13.03 -2.75
N LEU A 104 1.63 -13.31 -2.34
CA LEU A 104 2.69 -13.72 -3.26
C LEU A 104 2.35 -15.03 -3.96
N ARG A 105 1.86 -16.05 -3.24
CA ARG A 105 1.40 -17.33 -3.81
C ARG A 105 0.27 -17.14 -4.81
N TRP A 106 -0.75 -16.35 -4.46
CA TRP A 106 -1.89 -16.09 -5.36
C TRP A 106 -1.51 -15.33 -6.62
N SER A 107 -0.41 -14.58 -6.59
CA SER A 107 0.09 -13.81 -7.73
C SER A 107 0.99 -14.62 -8.67
N MET A 108 1.49 -15.80 -8.26
CA MET A 108 2.52 -16.56 -9.00
C MET A 108 2.15 -16.89 -10.46
N ASP A 109 0.88 -17.21 -10.72
CA ASP A 109 0.42 -17.56 -12.07
C ASP A 109 0.13 -16.33 -12.95
N LYS A 110 0.26 -15.13 -12.39
CA LYS A 110 -0.05 -13.85 -13.03
C LYS A 110 1.16 -12.95 -13.25
N VAL A 111 2.32 -13.36 -12.76
CA VAL A 111 3.57 -12.59 -12.85
C VAL A 111 4.55 -13.18 -13.86
N SER A 112 5.57 -12.40 -14.21
CA SER A 112 6.66 -12.84 -15.07
C SER A 112 7.44 -14.02 -14.46
N ASN A 113 8.05 -14.85 -15.30
CA ASN A 113 8.88 -15.98 -14.84
C ASN A 113 10.04 -15.55 -13.93
N GLY A 114 10.58 -14.34 -14.15
CA GLY A 114 11.62 -13.78 -13.29
C GLY A 114 11.10 -13.43 -11.90
N MET A 115 9.93 -12.81 -11.82
CA MET A 115 9.26 -12.51 -10.55
C MET A 115 8.88 -13.79 -9.81
N LYS A 116 8.33 -14.78 -10.52
CA LYS A 116 7.96 -16.08 -9.95
C LYS A 116 9.12 -16.75 -9.20
N ARG A 117 10.34 -16.75 -9.77
CA ARG A 117 11.53 -17.30 -9.11
C ARG A 117 11.85 -16.58 -7.79
N LYS A 118 11.79 -15.25 -7.77
CA LYS A 118 12.00 -14.47 -6.53
C LYS A 118 10.99 -14.84 -5.46
N ILE A 119 9.72 -15.02 -5.86
CA ILE A 119 8.65 -15.42 -4.94
C ILE A 119 8.91 -16.82 -4.37
N GLU A 120 9.35 -17.76 -5.20
CA GLU A 120 9.69 -19.13 -4.77
C GLU A 120 10.83 -19.14 -3.74
N ASP A 121 11.87 -18.33 -3.93
CA ASP A 121 12.99 -18.20 -3.00
C ASP A 121 12.54 -17.68 -1.61
N ILE A 122 11.66 -16.66 -1.60
CA ILE A 122 11.11 -16.10 -0.37
C ILE A 122 10.25 -17.13 0.36
N ILE A 123 9.37 -17.83 -0.35
CA ILE A 123 8.49 -18.85 0.24
C ILE A 123 9.29 -20.03 0.79
N ALA A 124 10.37 -20.44 0.12
CA ALA A 124 11.24 -21.52 0.55
C ALA A 124 11.94 -21.22 1.90
N THR A 125 12.17 -19.94 2.21
CA THR A 125 12.78 -19.50 3.47
C THR A 125 11.90 -19.78 4.69
N ILE A 126 10.57 -19.89 4.51
CA ILE A 126 9.61 -20.18 5.61
C ILE A 126 9.54 -21.68 5.91
N SER A 127 9.86 -22.53 4.93
CA SER A 127 9.74 -23.99 5.04
C SER A 127 10.97 -24.66 5.64
N LYS A 128 11.96 -23.88 6.07
CA LYS A 128 13.18 -24.33 6.77
C LYS A 128 13.11 -23.96 8.24
#